data_AF-A0A3C2BY11-F1
#
_entry.id   AF-A0A3C2BY11-F1
#
_cell.length_a   1.000
_cell.length_b   1.000
_cell.length_c   1.000
_cell.angle_alpha   90.00
_cell.angle_beta   90.00
_cell.angle_gamma   90.00
#
_symmetry.space_group_name_H-M   'P 1'
#
loop_
_entity.id
_entity.type
_entity.pdbx_description
1 polymer ?
#
loop_
_entity_poly.entity_id
_entity_poly.type
_entity_poly.pdbx_seq_one_letter_code
_entity_poly.pdbx_strand_id
1 'polypeptide(L)'
;GADLLLMPTDVGQAHAAIVAAVAAGTLPAARLDEAARRVATMMTWRGRTSAPSGAAPGSGGDISARVSAAAVTVLSGPCGGPIVQGSIRIAGGSPQDRARFEAAAAKAGLGTGAGPLVSLIGYAGRPAGGDIAVTLDAPWPLQDSSAPVKIALYGRTPGAFDALVAVLAGKARAPGKLPAAVGSYPAGTGCP
;
A
#
# COMPACT_ATOMS: atom_id res chain seq x y z
N GLY A 1 -1.93 16.36 -27.78
CA GLY A 1 -1.03 16.81 -26.69
C GLY A 1 -0.10 15.70 -26.23
N ALA A 2 -0.61 14.52 -25.90
CA ALA A 2 0.21 13.37 -25.48
C ALA A 2 1.29 12.96 -26.51
N ASP A 3 2.35 12.31 -26.00
CA ASP A 3 3.51 11.84 -26.78
C ASP A 3 3.48 10.31 -27.02
N LEU A 4 2.73 9.55 -26.21
CA LEU A 4 2.63 8.09 -26.26
C LEU A 4 1.18 7.66 -26.00
N LEU A 5 0.67 6.70 -26.77
CA LEU A 5 -0.59 6.02 -26.50
C LEU A 5 -0.33 4.74 -25.71
N LEU A 6 -0.80 4.68 -24.48
CA LEU A 6 -0.63 3.50 -23.62
C LEU A 6 -1.79 2.52 -23.83
N MET A 7 -1.47 1.28 -24.21
CA MET A 7 -2.42 0.16 -24.37
C MET A 7 -3.64 0.51 -25.25
N PRO A 8 -3.45 0.88 -26.54
CA PRO A 8 -4.57 1.05 -27.44
C PRO A 8 -5.31 -0.30 -27.62
N THR A 9 -6.64 -0.24 -27.75
CA THR A 9 -7.49 -1.42 -27.98
C THR A 9 -7.04 -2.22 -29.21
N ASP A 10 -6.61 -1.52 -30.26
CA ASP A 10 -6.05 -2.08 -31.48
C ASP A 10 -4.88 -1.19 -31.94
N VAL A 11 -3.67 -1.75 -31.94
CA VAL A 11 -2.44 -1.04 -32.31
C VAL A 11 -2.44 -0.65 -33.79
N GLY A 12 -2.95 -1.53 -34.65
CA GLY A 12 -2.96 -1.33 -36.11
C GLY A 12 -3.92 -0.22 -36.51
N GLN A 13 -5.13 -0.23 -35.96
CA GLN A 13 -6.10 0.84 -36.16
C GLN A 13 -5.62 2.17 -35.59
N ALA A 14 -5.03 2.16 -34.38
CA ALA A 14 -4.48 3.38 -33.79
C ALA A 14 -3.37 3.99 -34.65
N HIS A 15 -2.47 3.16 -35.18
CA HIS A 15 -1.43 3.60 -36.11
C HIS A 15 -2.02 4.17 -37.40
N ALA A 16 -2.95 3.44 -38.05
CA ALA A 16 -3.58 3.87 -39.29
C ALA A 16 -4.31 5.20 -39.12
N ALA A 17 -5.01 5.40 -38.00
CA ALA A 17 -5.70 6.64 -37.69
C ALA A 17 -4.74 7.82 -37.50
N ILE A 18 -3.59 7.62 -36.84
CA ILE A 18 -2.55 8.65 -36.70
C ILE A 18 -2.01 9.05 -38.07
N VAL A 19 -1.67 8.07 -38.91
CA VAL A 19 -1.16 8.32 -40.27
C VAL A 19 -2.18 9.09 -41.10
N ALA A 20 -3.45 8.67 -41.07
CA ALA A 20 -4.52 9.36 -41.76
C ALA A 20 -4.73 10.80 -41.25
N ALA A 21 -4.65 11.03 -39.94
CA ALA A 21 -4.77 12.36 -39.35
C ALA A 21 -3.63 13.30 -39.77
N VAL A 22 -2.40 12.79 -39.90
CA VAL A 22 -1.29 13.57 -40.44
C VAL A 22 -1.51 13.91 -41.91
N ALA A 23 -1.91 12.92 -42.71
CA ALA A 23 -2.20 13.12 -44.13
C ALA A 23 -3.33 14.13 -44.37
N ALA A 24 -4.36 14.12 -43.52
CA ALA A 24 -5.48 15.06 -43.57
C ALA A 24 -5.16 16.43 -42.95
N GLY A 25 -3.98 16.61 -42.33
CA GLY A 25 -3.58 17.85 -41.66
C GLY A 25 -4.28 18.12 -40.32
N THR A 26 -5.15 17.21 -39.86
CA THR A 26 -5.83 17.32 -38.56
C THR A 26 -4.89 17.01 -37.39
N LEU A 27 -3.78 16.30 -37.66
CA LEU A 27 -2.61 16.21 -36.81
C LEU A 27 -1.41 16.88 -37.50
N PRO A 28 -0.89 18.01 -37.01
CA PRO A 28 0.28 18.64 -37.60
C PRO A 28 1.50 17.69 -37.59
N ALA A 29 2.19 17.55 -38.72
CA ALA A 29 3.38 16.70 -38.82
C ALA A 29 4.47 17.09 -37.80
N ALA A 30 4.70 18.39 -37.61
CA ALA A 30 5.63 18.91 -36.59
C ALA A 30 5.29 18.44 -35.17
N ARG A 31 4.00 18.21 -34.88
CA ARG A 31 3.56 17.70 -33.59
C ARG A 31 3.86 16.21 -33.43
N LEU A 32 3.75 15.42 -34.51
CA LEU A 32 4.16 14.02 -34.50
C LEU A 32 5.69 13.89 -34.34
N ASP A 33 6.46 14.72 -35.06
CA ASP A 33 7.92 14.77 -34.94
C ASP A 33 8.39 15.11 -33.52
N GLU A 34 7.75 16.09 -32.90
CA GLU A 34 8.04 16.46 -31.52
C GLU A 34 7.75 15.30 -30.55
N ALA A 35 6.62 14.60 -30.72
CA ALA A 35 6.27 13.42 -29.91
C ALA A 35 7.32 12.32 -30.04
N ALA A 36 7.64 11.94 -31.29
CA ALA A 36 8.63 10.91 -31.58
C ALA A 36 10.01 11.28 -31.02
N ARG A 37 10.42 12.56 -31.15
CA ARG A 37 11.68 13.06 -30.59
C ARG A 37 11.74 12.93 -29.07
N ARG A 38 10.68 13.27 -28.34
CA ARG A 38 10.65 13.15 -26.87
C ARG A 38 10.75 11.69 -26.42
N VAL A 39 10.01 10.79 -27.07
CA VAL A 39 10.09 9.35 -26.78
C VAL A 39 11.48 8.80 -27.09
N ALA A 40 12.03 9.09 -28.27
CA ALA A 40 13.38 8.67 -28.66
C ALA A 40 14.45 9.21 -27.70
N THR A 41 14.35 10.49 -27.31
CA THR A 41 15.27 11.13 -26.35
C THR A 41 15.24 10.41 -25.00
N MET A 42 14.05 10.07 -24.49
CA MET A 42 13.89 9.30 -23.24
C MET A 42 14.52 7.91 -23.37
N MET A 43 14.29 7.21 -24.48
CA MET A 43 14.86 5.88 -24.74
C MET A 43 16.39 5.92 -24.83
N THR A 44 16.95 6.90 -25.55
CA THR A 44 18.40 7.11 -25.62
C THR A 44 18.99 7.47 -24.26
N TRP A 45 18.34 8.35 -23.49
CA TRP A 45 18.78 8.71 -22.15
C TRP A 45 18.79 7.51 -21.21
N ARG A 46 17.73 6.67 -21.22
CA ARG A 46 17.69 5.40 -20.48
C ARG A 46 18.76 4.42 -20.92
N GLY A 47 19.04 4.34 -22.22
CA GLY A 47 20.07 3.45 -22.77
C GLY A 47 21.52 3.84 -22.37
N ARG A 48 21.75 5.08 -21.93
CA ARG A 48 23.06 5.51 -21.40
C ARG A 48 23.37 4.94 -20.02
N THR A 49 22.34 4.58 -19.26
CA THR A 49 22.52 3.82 -18.02
C THR A 49 22.60 2.35 -18.38
N SER A 50 23.62 1.63 -17.91
CA SER A 50 23.66 0.17 -18.02
C SER A 50 22.36 -0.38 -17.44
N ALA A 51 21.63 -1.20 -18.21
CA ALA A 51 20.44 -1.85 -17.68
C ALA A 51 20.84 -2.60 -16.40
N PRO A 52 20.26 -2.27 -15.24
CA PRO A 52 20.53 -3.03 -14.04
C PRO A 52 20.19 -4.49 -14.34
N SER A 53 21.01 -5.43 -13.87
CA SER A 53 20.59 -6.82 -13.82
C SER A 53 19.24 -6.85 -13.09
N GLY A 54 18.20 -7.38 -13.74
CA GLY A 54 16.90 -7.51 -13.11
C GLY A 54 17.04 -8.22 -11.78
N ALA A 55 16.42 -7.69 -10.74
CA ALA A 55 16.38 -8.36 -9.44
C ALA A 55 15.41 -9.56 -9.53
N ALA A 56 15.73 -10.66 -8.86
CA ALA A 56 14.83 -11.81 -8.81
C ALA A 56 13.49 -11.39 -8.17
N PRO A 57 12.33 -11.87 -8.67
CA PRO A 57 11.05 -11.61 -8.03
C PRO A 57 11.09 -11.94 -6.54
N GLY A 58 10.66 -11.00 -5.70
CA GLY A 58 10.65 -11.15 -4.25
C GLY A 58 11.96 -10.80 -3.52
N SER A 59 13.06 -10.51 -4.22
CA SER A 59 14.35 -10.17 -3.58
C SER A 59 14.31 -8.88 -2.74
N GLY A 60 13.27 -8.06 -2.88
CA GLY A 60 13.01 -6.88 -2.05
C GLY A 60 12.30 -7.16 -0.72
N GLY A 61 12.05 -8.43 -0.37
CA GLY A 61 11.26 -8.82 0.82
C GLY A 61 11.74 -8.16 2.12
N ASP A 62 13.04 -8.17 2.38
CA ASP A 62 13.60 -7.60 3.61
C ASP A 62 13.46 -6.08 3.67
N ILE A 63 13.66 -5.41 2.53
CA ILE A 63 13.44 -3.95 2.44
C ILE A 63 11.97 -3.65 2.68
N SER A 64 11.06 -4.40 2.05
CA SER A 64 9.62 -4.25 2.27
C SER A 64 9.25 -4.43 3.73
N ALA A 65 9.76 -5.46 4.41
CA ALA A 65 9.46 -5.71 5.82
C ALA A 65 9.95 -4.55 6.72
N ARG A 66 11.16 -4.03 6.47
CA ARG A 66 11.69 -2.87 7.22
C ARG A 66 10.84 -1.62 7.02
N VAL A 67 10.46 -1.32 5.78
CA VAL A 67 9.61 -0.15 5.47
C VAL A 67 8.23 -0.32 6.11
N SER A 68 7.63 -1.52 6.05
CA SER A 68 6.34 -1.79 6.70
C SER A 68 6.41 -1.62 8.21
N ALA A 69 7.47 -2.08 8.87
CA ALA A 69 7.66 -1.89 10.32
C ALA A 69 7.79 -0.41 10.70
N ALA A 70 8.50 0.38 9.90
CA ALA A 70 8.62 1.82 10.12
C ALA A 70 7.32 2.60 9.84
N ALA A 71 6.41 2.04 9.03
CA ALA A 71 5.17 2.69 8.62
C ALA A 71 3.99 2.47 9.58
N VAL A 72 4.06 1.46 10.46
CA VAL A 72 2.96 1.17 11.40
C VAL A 72 2.68 2.40 12.26
N THR A 73 1.47 2.95 12.14
CA THR A 73 1.05 4.17 12.83
C THR A 73 -0.10 3.85 13.77
N VAL A 74 0.09 4.09 15.07
CA VAL A 74 -0.99 4.00 16.06
C VAL A 74 -1.59 5.39 16.26
N LEU A 75 -2.87 5.55 15.95
CA LEU A 75 -3.60 6.83 16.08
C LEU A 75 -4.20 6.99 17.47
N SER A 76 -4.68 5.89 18.04
CA SER A 76 -5.21 5.82 19.40
C SER A 76 -4.89 4.46 20.01
N GLY A 77 -4.68 4.43 21.33
CA GLY A 77 -4.24 3.25 22.07
C GLY A 77 -2.84 3.41 22.67
N PRO A 78 -2.32 2.35 23.30
CA PRO A 78 -1.01 2.40 23.95
C PRO A 78 0.13 2.48 22.92
N CYS A 79 1.15 3.30 23.23
CA CYS A 79 2.36 3.48 22.41
C CYS A 79 3.53 2.57 22.78
N GLY A 80 3.37 1.74 23.81
CA GLY A 80 4.40 0.83 24.28
C GLY A 80 3.81 -0.29 25.12
N GLY A 81 4.58 -1.38 25.26
CA GLY A 81 4.13 -2.60 25.90
C GLY A 81 3.16 -3.41 25.01
N PRO A 82 2.74 -4.60 25.48
CA PRO A 82 1.81 -5.45 24.75
C PRO A 82 0.41 -4.82 24.72
N ILE A 83 -0.13 -4.64 23.51
CA ILE A 83 -1.53 -4.24 23.28
C ILE A 83 -2.45 -5.46 23.49
N VAL A 84 -1.98 -6.65 23.10
CA VAL A 84 -2.67 -7.92 23.28
C VAL A 84 -1.76 -8.93 23.97
N GLN A 85 -2.36 -9.78 24.80
CA GLN A 85 -1.69 -10.91 25.43
C GLN A 85 -2.36 -12.22 25.02
N GLY A 86 -1.56 -13.21 24.64
CA GLY A 86 -2.01 -14.58 24.41
C GLY A 86 -2.68 -14.82 23.05
N SER A 87 -3.89 -14.30 22.81
CA SER A 87 -4.70 -14.64 21.62
C SER A 87 -5.55 -13.48 21.10
N ILE A 88 -5.87 -13.51 19.79
CA ILE A 88 -6.75 -12.56 19.11
C ILE A 88 -7.89 -13.23 18.34
N ARG A 89 -9.03 -12.56 18.22
CA ARG A 89 -10.05 -12.84 17.20
C ARG A 89 -9.83 -11.93 16.01
N ILE A 90 -10.04 -12.44 14.80
CA ILE A 90 -9.80 -11.70 13.56
C ILE A 90 -11.11 -11.59 12.78
N ALA A 91 -11.47 -10.38 12.37
CA ALA A 91 -12.62 -10.13 11.50
C ALA A 91 -12.27 -9.12 10.40
N GLY A 92 -13.15 -9.02 9.40
CA GLY A 92 -12.95 -8.14 8.26
C GLY A 92 -11.83 -8.62 7.32
N GLY A 93 -11.35 -7.70 6.48
CA GLY A 93 -10.37 -7.98 5.43
C GLY A 93 -10.86 -9.01 4.40
N SER A 94 -10.00 -9.31 3.42
CA SER A 94 -10.21 -10.46 2.53
C SER A 94 -9.84 -11.78 3.23
N PRO A 95 -10.26 -12.94 2.70
CA PRO A 95 -9.76 -14.23 3.19
C PRO A 95 -8.23 -14.33 3.19
N GLN A 96 -7.56 -13.71 2.21
CA GLN A 96 -6.11 -13.69 2.13
C GLN A 96 -5.46 -12.83 3.22
N ASP A 97 -6.07 -11.69 3.57
CA ASP A 97 -5.57 -10.84 4.66
C ASP A 97 -5.63 -11.57 6.00
N ARG A 98 -6.75 -12.26 6.27
CA ARG A 98 -6.93 -13.08 7.47
C ARG A 98 -5.91 -14.21 7.55
N ALA A 99 -5.74 -14.98 6.47
CA ALA A 99 -4.76 -16.07 6.42
C ALA A 99 -3.31 -15.57 6.67
N ARG A 100 -2.94 -14.41 6.10
CA ARG A 100 -1.62 -13.80 6.34
C ARG A 100 -1.45 -13.34 7.79
N PHE A 101 -2.49 -12.73 8.36
CA PHE A 101 -2.44 -12.27 9.74
C PHE A 101 -2.40 -13.43 10.74
N GLU A 102 -3.14 -14.51 10.48
CA GLU A 102 -3.07 -15.76 11.24
C GLU A 102 -1.68 -16.40 11.17
N ALA A 103 -1.06 -16.43 9.99
CA ALA A 103 0.31 -16.94 9.83
C ALA A 103 1.34 -16.09 10.60
N ALA A 104 1.21 -14.75 10.57
CA ALA A 104 2.05 -13.84 11.34
C ALA A 104 1.85 -14.01 12.85
N ALA A 105 0.60 -14.17 13.30
CA ALA A 105 0.25 -14.44 14.69
C ALA A 105 0.91 -15.73 15.19
N ALA A 106 0.74 -16.83 14.44
CA ALA A 106 1.34 -18.12 14.74
C ALA A 106 2.87 -18.04 14.83
N LYS A 107 3.52 -17.38 13.86
CA LYS A 107 4.98 -17.15 13.86
C LYS A 107 5.46 -16.39 15.09
N ALA A 108 4.65 -15.47 15.62
CA ALA A 108 4.99 -14.70 16.81
C ALA A 108 4.59 -15.36 18.13
N GLY A 109 3.94 -16.54 18.09
CA GLY A 109 3.41 -17.23 19.26
C GLY A 109 2.12 -16.64 19.82
N LEU A 110 1.38 -15.87 19.01
CA LEU A 110 0.07 -15.34 19.36
C LEU A 110 -1.02 -16.30 18.85
N GLY A 111 -1.88 -16.76 19.75
CA GLY A 111 -3.02 -17.59 19.41
C GLY A 111 -4.08 -16.85 18.60
N THR A 112 -4.96 -17.60 17.94
CA THR A 112 -6.12 -17.05 17.23
C THR A 112 -7.41 -17.71 17.71
N GLY A 113 -8.54 -17.01 17.56
CA GLY A 113 -9.88 -17.51 17.89
C GLY A 113 -10.43 -17.09 19.26
N ALA A 114 -9.63 -16.44 20.11
CA ALA A 114 -10.06 -15.94 21.43
C ALA A 114 -9.48 -14.55 21.72
N GLY A 115 -9.93 -13.88 22.78
CA GLY A 115 -9.40 -12.58 23.18
C GLY A 115 -9.95 -11.38 22.40
N PRO A 116 -9.22 -10.25 22.35
CA PRO A 116 -9.65 -9.03 21.68
C PRO A 116 -9.91 -9.23 20.19
N LEU A 117 -10.92 -8.55 19.66
CA LEU A 117 -11.26 -8.54 18.24
C LEU A 117 -10.43 -7.49 17.50
N VAL A 118 -9.61 -7.99 16.56
CA VAL A 118 -8.91 -7.18 15.57
C VAL A 118 -9.74 -7.15 14.28
N SER A 119 -10.29 -5.99 13.96
CA SER A 119 -11.06 -5.75 12.74
C SER A 119 -10.16 -5.18 11.65
N LEU A 120 -9.92 -5.97 10.61
CA LEU A 120 -9.15 -5.57 9.45
C LEU A 120 -10.04 -4.81 8.44
N ILE A 121 -9.60 -3.63 8.02
CA ILE A 121 -10.32 -2.77 7.07
C ILE A 121 -9.45 -2.67 5.80
N GLY A 122 -9.88 -3.36 4.74
CA GLY A 122 -9.21 -3.39 3.45
C GLY A 122 -9.54 -2.19 2.54
N TYR A 123 -9.11 -2.27 1.28
CA TYR A 123 -9.42 -1.27 0.25
C TYR A 123 -10.93 -1.04 0.11
N ALA A 124 -11.35 0.23 0.11
CA ALA A 124 -12.76 0.64 0.13
C ALA A 124 -13.60 -0.01 1.26
N GLY A 125 -12.94 -0.50 2.32
CA GLY A 125 -13.59 -1.08 3.48
C GLY A 125 -14.36 -0.03 4.27
N ARG A 126 -15.54 -0.42 4.77
CA ARG A 126 -16.31 0.44 5.67
C ARG A 126 -15.61 0.53 7.04
N PRO A 127 -15.81 1.63 7.80
CA PRO A 127 -15.39 1.70 9.19
C PRO A 127 -15.88 0.47 9.97
N ALA A 128 -15.00 -0.10 10.79
CA ALA A 128 -15.31 -1.25 11.64
C ALA A 128 -14.92 -0.94 13.09
N GLY A 129 -15.70 -1.45 14.03
CA GLY A 129 -15.41 -1.38 15.47
C GLY A 129 -14.64 -2.61 15.96
N GLY A 130 -14.91 -3.03 17.18
CA GLY A 130 -14.15 -4.08 17.88
C GLY A 130 -13.18 -3.47 18.87
N ASP A 131 -12.25 -4.28 19.38
CA ASP A 131 -11.27 -3.82 20.37
C ASP A 131 -10.12 -3.07 19.67
N ILE A 132 -9.77 -3.50 18.46
CA ILE A 132 -8.68 -2.96 17.66
C ILE A 132 -9.13 -2.84 16.20
N ALA A 133 -9.11 -1.63 15.64
CA ALA A 133 -9.35 -1.40 14.22
C ALA A 133 -8.04 -1.17 13.48
N VAL A 134 -7.83 -1.92 12.40
CA VAL A 134 -6.59 -1.86 11.59
C VAL A 134 -6.94 -1.60 10.13
N THR A 135 -6.52 -0.46 9.59
CA THR A 135 -6.61 -0.21 8.15
C THR A 135 -5.41 -0.79 7.41
N LEU A 136 -5.67 -1.54 6.34
CA LEU A 136 -4.66 -2.22 5.52
C LEU A 136 -4.25 -1.41 4.28
N ASP A 137 -4.92 -0.29 4.04
CA ASP A 137 -4.80 0.54 2.86
C ASP A 137 -4.85 2.02 3.29
N ALA A 138 -5.73 2.85 2.72
CA ALA A 138 -5.94 4.21 3.21
C ALA A 138 -6.46 4.25 4.67
N PRO A 139 -6.01 5.22 5.50
CA PRO A 139 -6.32 5.26 6.93
C PRO A 139 -7.68 5.91 7.25
N TRP A 140 -8.34 6.53 6.27
CA TRP A 140 -9.56 7.32 6.44
C TRP A 140 -10.69 6.61 7.21
N PRO A 141 -10.95 5.30 7.03
CA PRO A 141 -11.99 4.61 7.79
C PRO A 141 -11.79 4.60 9.31
N LEU A 142 -10.57 4.89 9.81
CA LEU A 142 -10.30 4.95 11.25
C LEU A 142 -10.99 6.14 11.93
N GLN A 143 -11.33 7.21 11.20
CA GLN A 143 -11.99 8.38 11.78
C GLN A 143 -13.35 8.03 12.39
N ASP A 144 -14.07 7.10 11.75
CA ASP A 144 -15.43 6.69 12.12
C ASP A 144 -15.45 5.34 12.87
N SER A 145 -14.28 4.78 13.17
CA SER A 145 -14.17 3.55 13.95
C SER A 145 -14.40 3.83 15.44
N SER A 146 -15.31 3.06 16.05
CA SER A 146 -15.54 3.08 17.49
C SER A 146 -14.47 2.34 18.31
N ALA A 147 -13.52 1.66 17.67
CA ALA A 147 -12.49 0.90 18.38
C ALA A 147 -11.59 1.83 19.21
N PRO A 148 -11.25 1.45 20.46
CA PRO A 148 -10.36 2.25 21.31
C PRO A 148 -8.93 2.27 20.76
N VAL A 149 -8.47 1.17 20.16
CA VAL A 149 -7.17 1.09 19.49
C VAL A 149 -7.36 1.21 17.98
N LYS A 150 -6.65 2.16 17.36
CA LYS A 150 -6.71 2.45 15.93
C LYS A 150 -5.32 2.43 15.33
N ILE A 151 -5.09 1.57 14.34
CA ILE A 151 -3.78 1.37 13.71
C ILE A 151 -3.91 1.48 12.19
N ALA A 152 -3.03 2.24 11.56
CA ALA A 152 -2.86 2.26 10.11
C ALA A 152 -1.61 1.47 9.73
N LEU A 153 -1.80 0.43 8.90
CA LEU A 153 -0.75 -0.49 8.48
C LEU A 153 -0.20 -0.19 7.08
N TYR A 154 -1.02 0.41 6.20
CA TYR A 154 -0.65 0.80 4.82
C TYR A 154 -0.14 -0.36 3.94
N GLY A 155 -0.45 -1.60 4.29
CA GLY A 155 0.06 -2.75 3.57
C GLY A 155 -0.68 -4.04 3.90
N ARG A 156 -0.60 -4.98 2.94
CA ARG A 156 -1.22 -6.31 2.99
C ARG A 156 -0.21 -7.45 2.77
N THR A 157 1.09 -7.13 2.82
CA THR A 157 2.16 -8.11 2.63
C THR A 157 2.38 -8.94 3.89
N PRO A 158 2.97 -10.14 3.80
CA PRO A 158 3.34 -10.91 4.98
C PRO A 158 4.22 -10.13 5.97
N GLY A 159 5.20 -9.37 5.48
CA GLY A 159 6.06 -8.51 6.32
C GLY A 159 5.31 -7.39 7.04
N ALA A 160 4.23 -6.85 6.45
CA ALA A 160 3.39 -5.88 7.13
C ALA A 160 2.59 -6.51 8.28
N PHE A 161 2.03 -7.70 8.08
CA PHE A 161 1.34 -8.41 9.16
C PHE A 161 2.30 -8.87 10.26
N ASP A 162 3.52 -9.29 9.93
CA ASP A 162 4.58 -9.57 10.91
C ASP A 162 4.86 -8.33 11.78
N ALA A 163 4.97 -7.14 11.16
CA ALA A 163 5.16 -5.89 11.89
C ALA A 163 3.97 -5.52 12.78
N LEU A 164 2.74 -5.69 12.30
CA LEU A 164 1.53 -5.47 13.08
C LEU A 164 1.51 -6.37 14.32
N VAL A 165 1.76 -7.67 14.15
CA VAL A 165 1.78 -8.62 15.27
C VAL A 165 2.89 -8.27 16.27
N ALA A 166 4.06 -7.87 15.80
CA ALA A 166 5.15 -7.44 16.68
C ALA A 166 4.75 -6.22 17.54
N VAL A 167 4.02 -5.25 16.97
CA VAL A 167 3.46 -4.11 17.72
C VAL A 167 2.38 -4.56 18.69
N LEU A 168 1.42 -5.38 18.25
CA LEU A 168 0.34 -5.87 19.11
C LEU A 168 0.87 -6.67 20.31
N ALA A 169 1.89 -7.49 20.10
CA ALA A 169 2.55 -8.27 21.14
C ALA A 169 3.54 -7.45 22.00
N GLY A 170 3.73 -6.15 21.70
CA GLY A 170 4.67 -5.29 22.43
C GLY A 170 6.15 -5.60 22.17
N LYS A 171 6.46 -6.37 21.13
CA LYS A 171 7.82 -6.74 20.71
C LYS A 171 8.48 -5.67 19.84
N ALA A 172 7.70 -4.74 19.30
CA ALA A 172 8.18 -3.62 18.49
C ALA A 172 7.39 -2.34 18.80
N ARG A 173 7.99 -1.18 18.53
CA ARG A 173 7.29 0.11 18.53
C ARG A 173 6.61 0.35 17.17
N ALA A 174 5.69 1.30 17.15
CA ALA A 174 5.00 1.78 15.95
C ALA A 174 5.40 3.24 15.66
N PRO A 175 6.56 3.48 15.02
CA PRO A 175 7.12 4.84 14.86
C PRO A 175 6.43 5.64 13.74
N GLY A 176 5.53 5.03 12.99
CA GLY A 176 4.85 5.65 11.87
C GLY A 176 4.06 6.89 12.31
N LYS A 177 3.97 7.85 11.39
CA LYS A 177 3.19 9.08 11.54
C LYS A 177 2.23 9.20 10.36
N LEU A 178 1.03 9.71 10.62
CA LEU A 178 0.04 9.96 9.59
C LEU A 178 0.61 10.87 8.49
N PRO A 179 0.61 10.44 7.22
CA PRO A 179 1.07 11.28 6.11
C PRO A 179 0.05 12.37 5.72
N ALA A 180 -1.20 12.24 6.17
CA ALA A 180 -2.26 13.22 5.99
C ALA A 180 -3.34 13.04 7.08
N ALA A 181 -4.19 14.05 7.27
CA ALA A 181 -5.17 14.09 8.35
C ALA A 181 -6.30 13.07 8.18
N VAL A 182 -6.65 12.37 9.26
CA VAL A 182 -7.73 11.37 9.35
C VAL A 182 -8.78 11.89 10.32
N GLY A 183 -9.87 12.48 9.81
CA GLY A 183 -10.87 13.13 10.66
C GLY A 183 -10.24 14.17 11.60
N SER A 184 -10.37 13.97 12.91
CA SER A 184 -9.77 14.83 13.94
C SER A 184 -8.28 14.58 14.20
N TYR A 185 -7.68 13.52 13.65
CA TYR A 185 -6.25 13.24 13.78
C TYR A 185 -5.47 14.01 12.70
N PRO A 186 -4.68 15.05 13.05
CA PRO A 186 -3.92 15.80 12.06
C PRO A 186 -2.79 14.96 11.42
N ALA A 187 -2.27 15.43 10.29
CA ALA A 187 -1.04 14.89 9.72
C ALA A 187 0.10 14.96 10.77
N GLY A 188 0.95 13.93 10.80
CA GLY A 188 1.98 13.78 11.82
C GLY A 188 1.53 13.06 13.10
N THR A 189 0.25 12.73 13.26
CA THR A 189 -0.22 11.94 14.41
C THR A 189 0.39 10.53 14.40
N GLY A 190 0.86 10.07 15.55
CA GLY A 190 1.41 8.73 15.75
C GLY A 190 2.21 8.66 17.06
N CYS A 191 2.60 7.46 17.49
CA CYS A 191 3.37 7.27 18.72
C CYS A 191 4.74 7.95 18.69
N PRO A 192 5.24 8.50 19.82
CA PRO A 192 6.52 9.21 19.90
C PRO A 192 7.73 8.40 19.40
#